data_AF-A0A6I3JEL3-F1
#
_entry.id   AF-A0A6I3JEL3-F1
#
_cell.length_a   1.000
_cell.length_b   1.000
_cell.length_c   1.000
_cell.angle_alpha   90.00
_cell.angle_beta   90.00
_cell.angle_gamma   90.00
#
_symmetry.space_group_name_H-M   'P 1'
#
loop_
_entity.id
_entity.type
_entity.pdbx_description
1 polymer ?
#
loop_
_entity_poly.entity_id
_entity_poly.type
_entity_poly.pdbx_seq_one_letter_code
_entity_poly.pdbx_strand_id
1 'polypeptide(L)'
;MTETPTRPAPKPRPKRGEGQWALGYREPLNKNEQSKKDDNPLNVRGRILSIYSKRGFDSIDPADLRGRFRWMGLYTQRAPGFDGGKTATVPEEELDDRYFMLRVRSDGRLLSPAAVRALGTIGQDFARDTADVTDRANIQYHWIRIEDVPTIWERLDEAGLSSLEACGDSPRPFLGSPVAGVATDEIIDGSPALEEIYRRFIGNPDFSNLPRKFKTAVTGHPSHDVSPETNDISFVGTVHPEHGPGFDLWVGGGLSTNPMLAQKLGVWIPLDEVPDVWEGVASIFRDYGYRRLRSRARLKFLVADWGVEKFREVLETEYLGRELVSTPSPVSPVGHRDHIGVHEQKDGKSYVGVAPTAGRVSGTMLVQLAELMDAHGIAGARLTPYQKIVLIGVEPAVVEQVVEALDVIGLSARPSNWRRNTMACTGIEFCKLAIVDTKERARRLVDSLEQRFPELDTPITVNVNGCPNACARTQVGDIGLKGQLVMHEGEQVEGFQVHLGGATGLEANFGRKLRAHKVTSAGLDDYITTVVTNYLVDRTEAETFSAWVHRADEELLRGERQLAASAS
;
A
#
# COMPACT_ATOMS: atom_id res chain seq x y z
N MET A 1 8.67 25.06 -61.92
CA MET A 1 8.41 23.96 -60.98
C MET A 1 9.77 23.42 -60.55
N THR A 2 10.20 23.73 -59.33
CA THR A 2 11.45 23.24 -58.74
C THR A 2 11.06 22.28 -57.63
N GLU A 3 11.24 20.99 -57.87
CA GLU A 3 11.02 19.94 -56.88
C GLU A 3 12.01 20.11 -55.73
N THR A 4 11.49 20.20 -54.51
CA THR A 4 12.30 20.21 -53.29
C THR A 4 12.67 18.77 -52.93
N PRO A 5 13.95 18.43 -52.72
CA PRO A 5 14.36 17.06 -52.43
C PRO A 5 13.85 16.63 -51.06
N THR A 6 13.15 15.49 -51.02
CA THR A 6 12.67 14.84 -49.80
C THR A 6 13.84 14.41 -48.93
N ARG A 7 13.91 14.96 -47.71
CA ARG A 7 14.94 14.63 -46.72
C ARG A 7 14.73 13.18 -46.25
N PRO A 8 15.76 12.31 -46.28
CA PRO A 8 15.60 10.92 -45.86
C PRO A 8 15.21 10.84 -44.38
N ALA A 9 14.27 9.92 -44.07
CA ALA A 9 13.85 9.66 -42.71
C ALA A 9 15.07 9.30 -41.84
N PRO A 10 15.17 9.84 -40.61
CA PRO A 10 16.30 9.56 -39.74
C PRO A 10 16.36 8.05 -39.46
N LYS A 11 17.53 7.43 -39.69
CA LYS A 11 17.78 6.04 -39.33
C LYS A 11 17.41 5.83 -37.85
N PRO A 12 16.63 4.79 -37.49
CA PRO A 12 16.31 4.50 -36.10
C PRO A 12 17.62 4.35 -35.33
N ARG A 13 17.81 5.14 -34.27
CA ARG A 13 18.94 4.95 -33.36
C ARG A 13 18.80 3.54 -32.75
N PRO A 14 19.88 2.75 -32.66
CA PRO A 14 19.82 1.45 -32.02
C PRO A 14 19.27 1.63 -30.59
N LYS A 15 18.27 0.81 -30.22
CA LYS A 15 17.70 0.83 -28.87
C LYS A 15 18.83 0.51 -27.89
N ARG A 16 19.14 1.46 -27.00
CA ARG A 16 20.08 1.24 -25.89
C ARG A 16 19.48 0.20 -24.94
N GLY A 17 20.30 -0.71 -24.43
CA GLY A 17 19.87 -1.68 -23.42
C GLY A 17 19.31 -0.99 -22.17
N GLU A 18 18.29 -1.60 -21.56
CA GLU A 18 17.61 -1.06 -20.37
C GLU A 18 18.22 -1.56 -19.03
N GLY A 19 19.41 -2.17 -19.09
CA GLY A 19 20.09 -2.76 -17.92
C GLY A 19 19.57 -4.14 -17.52
N GLN A 20 18.97 -4.87 -18.47
CA GLN A 20 18.39 -6.20 -18.26
C GLN A 20 19.49 -7.25 -18.21
N TRP A 21 19.55 -8.02 -17.12
CA TRP A 21 20.62 -8.98 -16.86
C TRP A 21 20.59 -10.18 -17.81
N ALA A 22 19.41 -10.69 -18.16
CA ALA A 22 19.25 -11.78 -19.12
C ALA A 22 19.77 -11.41 -20.52
N LEU A 23 19.82 -10.11 -20.86
CA LEU A 23 20.35 -9.61 -22.12
C LEU A 23 21.85 -9.24 -22.05
N GLY A 24 22.54 -9.63 -20.98
CA GLY A 24 23.97 -9.36 -20.77
C GLY A 24 24.31 -7.97 -20.24
N TYR A 25 23.33 -7.10 -19.99
CA TYR A 25 23.57 -5.73 -19.49
C TYR A 25 23.69 -5.71 -17.95
N ARG A 26 24.86 -6.10 -17.42
CA ARG A 26 25.10 -6.19 -15.96
C ARG A 26 25.82 -4.99 -15.33
N GLU A 27 26.21 -3.99 -16.13
CA GLU A 27 26.84 -2.79 -15.59
C GLU A 27 25.82 -1.84 -14.94
N PRO A 28 26.18 -1.19 -13.81
CA PRO A 28 25.28 -0.29 -13.10
C PRO A 28 25.06 0.99 -13.90
N LEU A 29 23.79 1.34 -14.12
CA LEU A 29 23.39 2.51 -14.91
C LEU A 29 22.89 3.68 -14.06
N ASN A 30 22.90 3.54 -12.74
CA ASN A 30 22.53 4.58 -11.78
C ASN A 30 23.13 4.30 -10.39
N LYS A 31 23.10 5.30 -9.50
CA LYS A 31 23.66 5.21 -8.14
C LYS A 31 23.08 4.08 -7.29
N ASN A 32 21.81 3.70 -7.50
CA ASN A 32 21.19 2.60 -6.74
C ASN A 32 21.70 1.24 -7.21
N GLU A 33 21.84 1.03 -8.52
CA GLU A 33 22.43 -0.20 -9.05
C GLU A 33 23.92 -0.30 -8.70
N GLN A 34 24.65 0.83 -8.68
CA GLN A 34 26.04 0.87 -8.22
C GLN A 34 26.13 0.44 -6.74
N SER A 35 25.34 1.07 -5.85
CA SER A 35 25.34 0.73 -4.43
C SER A 35 25.05 -0.75 -4.15
N LYS A 36 24.15 -1.38 -4.92
CA LYS A 36 23.86 -2.83 -4.83
C LYS A 36 24.98 -3.71 -5.40
N LYS A 37 25.73 -3.22 -6.40
CA LYS A 37 26.92 -3.91 -6.95
C LYS A 37 28.08 -3.87 -5.96
N ASP A 38 28.22 -2.77 -5.23
CA ASP A 38 29.33 -2.55 -4.30
C ASP A 38 29.28 -3.47 -3.07
N ASP A 39 28.08 -3.77 -2.56
CA ASP A 39 27.87 -4.69 -1.43
C ASP A 39 26.41 -5.15 -1.41
N ASN A 40 26.18 -6.43 -1.09
CA ASN A 40 24.82 -6.95 -0.93
C ASN A 40 24.12 -6.16 0.20
N PRO A 41 22.96 -5.53 -0.05
CA PRO A 41 22.25 -4.75 0.95
C PRO A 41 21.95 -5.48 2.27
N LEU A 42 21.81 -6.81 2.26
CA LEU A 42 21.57 -7.61 3.45
C LEU A 42 22.74 -7.59 4.44
N ASN A 43 23.98 -7.42 3.95
CA ASN A 43 25.18 -7.40 4.78
C ASN A 43 25.22 -6.23 5.78
N VAL A 44 24.43 -5.18 5.54
CA VAL A 44 24.36 -4.02 6.44
C VAL A 44 23.90 -4.38 7.85
N ARG A 45 23.15 -5.50 8.03
CA ARG A 45 22.72 -5.99 9.35
C ARG A 45 23.91 -6.15 10.29
N GLY A 46 25.01 -6.74 9.81
CA GLY A 46 26.22 -6.94 10.59
C GLY A 46 26.84 -5.62 11.05
N ARG A 47 26.86 -4.60 10.19
CA ARG A 47 27.39 -3.26 10.52
C ARG A 47 26.48 -2.51 11.49
N ILE A 48 25.16 -2.66 11.38
CA ILE A 48 24.22 -2.11 12.36
C ILE A 48 24.50 -2.68 13.76
N LEU A 49 24.64 -4.00 13.88
CA LEU A 49 24.88 -4.66 15.17
C LEU A 49 26.25 -4.32 15.78
N SER A 50 27.29 -4.28 14.95
CA SER A 50 28.68 -4.18 15.44
C SER A 50 29.25 -2.76 15.47
N ILE A 51 28.74 -1.84 14.66
CA ILE A 51 29.31 -0.49 14.49
C ILE A 51 28.26 0.57 14.78
N TYR A 52 27.21 0.66 13.96
CA TYR A 52 26.34 1.83 13.93
C TYR A 52 25.49 1.97 15.18
N SER A 53 24.95 0.87 15.72
CA SER A 53 24.22 0.90 17.00
C SER A 53 25.09 1.24 18.21
N LYS A 54 26.43 1.16 18.09
CA LYS A 54 27.38 1.44 19.17
C LYS A 54 27.96 2.84 19.10
N ARG A 55 28.09 3.37 17.89
CA ARG A 55 28.71 4.68 17.61
C ARG A 55 27.71 5.78 17.25
N GLY A 56 26.43 5.43 17.10
CA GLY A 56 25.33 6.36 16.85
C GLY A 56 25.23 6.81 15.39
N PHE A 57 24.25 7.68 15.13
CA PHE A 57 23.82 8.09 13.78
C PHE A 57 24.95 8.63 12.89
N ASP A 58 25.81 9.50 13.43
CA ASP A 58 26.86 10.16 12.64
C ASP A 58 27.98 9.21 12.18
N SER A 59 28.01 7.98 12.72
CA SER A 59 28.95 6.94 12.30
C SER A 59 28.53 6.18 11.03
N ILE A 60 27.31 6.40 10.54
CA ILE A 60 26.72 5.61 9.46
C ILE A 60 27.26 6.05 8.10
N ASP A 61 27.77 5.09 7.33
CA ASP A 61 28.15 5.34 5.94
C ASP A 61 26.96 5.87 5.11
N PRO A 62 27.10 6.96 4.34
CA PRO A 62 25.99 7.55 3.59
C PRO A 62 25.30 6.61 2.59
N ALA A 63 26.01 5.65 1.99
CA ALA A 63 25.44 4.67 1.07
C ALA A 63 24.65 3.58 1.82
N ASP A 64 25.07 3.23 3.04
CA ASP A 64 24.26 2.41 3.94
C ASP A 64 23.01 3.17 4.39
N LEU A 65 23.16 4.40 4.90
CA LEU A 65 22.08 5.22 5.46
C LEU A 65 20.91 5.41 4.50
N ARG A 66 21.19 5.83 3.26
CA ARG A 66 20.16 6.18 2.26
C ARG A 66 19.89 5.05 1.26
N GLY A 67 20.65 3.97 1.34
CA GLY A 67 20.58 2.81 0.46
C GLY A 67 20.25 1.52 1.21
N ARG A 68 21.27 0.89 1.80
CA ARG A 68 21.21 -0.49 2.31
C ARG A 68 20.33 -0.65 3.56
N PHE A 69 20.21 0.38 4.40
CA PHE A 69 19.31 0.38 5.57
C PHE A 69 17.86 0.07 5.21
N ARG A 70 17.45 0.35 3.97
CA ARG A 70 16.11 0.03 3.49
C ARG A 70 15.85 -1.49 3.48
N TRP A 71 16.86 -2.33 3.28
CA TRP A 71 16.71 -3.78 3.40
C TRP A 71 16.51 -4.25 4.84
N MET A 72 16.66 -3.36 5.81
CA MET A 72 16.38 -3.62 7.22
C MET A 72 15.09 -2.93 7.68
N GLY A 73 14.29 -2.43 6.75
CA GLY A 73 13.04 -1.71 7.05
C GLY A 73 13.27 -0.30 7.58
N LEU A 74 14.51 0.21 7.56
CA LEU A 74 14.88 1.52 8.06
C LEU A 74 14.91 2.56 6.92
N TYR A 75 14.16 3.63 7.10
CA TYR A 75 14.26 4.85 6.31
C TYR A 75 14.59 6.01 7.24
N THR A 76 15.51 6.88 6.84
CA THR A 76 15.66 8.22 7.45
C THR A 76 14.31 8.95 7.40
N GLN A 77 13.86 9.51 8.52
CA GLN A 77 12.68 10.37 8.55
C GLN A 77 13.03 11.82 8.21
N ARG A 78 11.99 12.64 7.99
CA ARG A 78 12.13 14.07 7.72
C ARG A 78 12.46 14.85 9.00
N ALA A 79 13.45 15.73 8.93
CA ALA A 79 13.74 16.68 9.98
C ALA A 79 12.61 17.72 10.13
N PRO A 80 12.29 18.17 11.37
CA PRO A 80 11.30 19.22 11.59
C PRO A 80 11.77 20.57 11.03
N GLY A 81 10.82 21.48 10.80
CA GLY A 81 11.11 22.87 10.38
C GLY A 81 11.20 23.09 8.86
N PHE A 82 11.10 22.04 8.04
CA PHE A 82 11.06 22.16 6.58
C PHE A 82 9.63 22.08 6.05
N ASP A 83 9.13 23.17 5.45
CA ASP A 83 7.86 23.18 4.73
C ASP A 83 7.89 22.39 3.40
N GLY A 84 6.73 22.24 2.77
CA GLY A 84 6.58 21.53 1.48
C GLY A 84 7.36 22.14 0.32
N GLY A 85 7.65 23.44 0.37
CA GLY A 85 8.49 24.19 -0.58
C GLY A 85 9.93 23.72 -0.62
N LYS A 86 10.41 23.08 0.45
CA LYS A 86 11.75 22.50 0.53
C LYS A 86 11.86 21.12 -0.12
N THR A 87 10.74 20.43 -0.32
CA THR A 87 10.74 19.09 -0.91
C THR A 87 11.19 19.13 -2.38
N ALA A 88 12.24 18.37 -2.71
CA ALA A 88 12.89 18.33 -4.02
C ALA A 88 13.57 19.64 -4.48
N THR A 89 13.65 20.65 -3.61
CA THR A 89 14.41 21.90 -3.88
C THR A 89 15.71 21.96 -3.10
N VAL A 90 15.79 21.32 -1.93
CA VAL A 90 17.04 21.10 -1.19
C VAL A 90 17.58 19.68 -1.41
N PRO A 91 18.89 19.44 -1.22
CA PRO A 91 19.46 18.09 -1.20
C PRO A 91 18.75 17.15 -0.21
N GLU A 92 18.66 15.86 -0.53
CA GLU A 92 17.92 14.88 0.30
C GLU A 92 18.52 14.78 1.72
N GLU A 93 19.84 14.92 1.82
CA GLU A 93 20.59 14.91 3.07
C GLU A 93 20.22 16.04 4.04
N GLU A 94 19.79 17.21 3.55
CA GLU A 94 19.37 18.31 4.42
C GLU A 94 18.01 18.06 5.06
N LEU A 95 17.20 17.18 4.46
CA LEU A 95 15.90 16.77 5.00
C LEU A 95 16.02 15.60 5.99
N ASP A 96 17.21 15.01 6.17
CA ASP A 96 17.39 13.88 7.07
C ASP A 96 17.34 14.32 8.53
N ASP A 97 16.49 13.66 9.31
CA ASP A 97 16.61 13.65 10.76
C ASP A 97 17.61 12.56 11.19
N ARG A 98 18.10 12.65 12.44
CA ARG A 98 18.92 11.62 13.08
C ARG A 98 18.14 10.36 13.47
N TYR A 99 16.82 10.37 13.25
CA TYR A 99 15.90 9.28 13.59
C TYR A 99 15.45 8.52 12.34
N PHE A 100 14.91 7.33 12.57
CA PHE A 100 14.42 6.44 11.54
C PHE A 100 12.92 6.20 11.66
N MET A 101 12.30 6.10 10.49
CA MET A 101 11.13 5.26 10.31
C MET A 101 11.58 3.81 10.27
N LEU A 102 10.96 2.95 11.09
CA LEU A 102 11.12 1.49 11.04
C LEU A 102 9.80 0.85 10.60
N ARG A 103 9.87 0.00 9.58
CA ARG A 103 8.73 -0.80 9.12
C ARG A 103 8.86 -2.24 9.55
N VAL A 104 7.89 -2.72 10.32
CA VAL A 104 7.74 -4.13 10.68
C VAL A 104 6.90 -4.81 9.61
N ARG A 105 7.25 -6.03 9.24
CA ARG A 105 6.49 -6.85 8.30
C ARG A 105 5.63 -7.88 9.03
N SER A 106 4.37 -7.98 8.63
CA SER A 106 3.40 -8.97 9.15
C SER A 106 3.13 -10.10 8.16
N ASP A 107 3.29 -9.85 6.85
CA ASP A 107 3.13 -10.82 5.76
C ASP A 107 1.80 -11.59 5.77
N GLY A 108 0.72 -10.97 6.28
CA GLY A 108 -0.61 -11.57 6.38
C GLY A 108 -0.81 -12.54 7.56
N ARG A 109 0.20 -12.68 8.43
CA ARG A 109 0.15 -13.58 9.60
C ARG A 109 -0.90 -13.12 10.61
N LEU A 110 -1.47 -14.10 11.32
CA LEU A 110 -2.28 -13.84 12.50
C LEU A 110 -1.37 -13.43 13.66
N LEU A 111 -1.50 -12.18 14.12
CA LEU A 111 -0.73 -11.66 15.23
C LEU A 111 -1.37 -12.11 16.53
N SER A 112 -0.65 -12.90 17.32
CA SER A 112 -1.09 -13.30 18.66
C SER A 112 -1.21 -12.08 19.59
N PRO A 113 -1.95 -12.17 20.71
CA PRO A 113 -1.96 -11.11 21.71
C PRO A 113 -0.55 -10.69 22.15
N ALA A 114 0.36 -11.66 22.32
CA ALA A 114 1.77 -11.40 22.65
C ALA A 114 2.50 -10.60 21.55
N ALA A 115 2.26 -10.90 20.27
CA ALA A 115 2.84 -10.14 19.17
C ALA A 115 2.29 -8.72 19.09
N VAL A 116 0.98 -8.53 19.31
CA VAL A 116 0.35 -7.19 19.39
C VAL A 116 0.91 -6.40 20.57
N ARG A 117 1.11 -7.03 21.73
CA ARG A 117 1.75 -6.43 22.92
C ARG A 117 3.20 -6.04 22.65
N ALA A 118 3.97 -6.90 21.97
CA ALA A 118 5.34 -6.60 21.58
C ALA A 118 5.40 -5.37 20.66
N LEU A 119 4.50 -5.28 19.67
CA LEU A 119 4.37 -4.10 18.82
C LEU A 119 3.99 -2.84 19.62
N GLY A 120 3.09 -2.97 20.60
CA GLY A 120 2.71 -1.84 21.46
C GLY A 120 3.87 -1.33 22.31
N THR A 121 4.55 -2.23 23.01
CA THR A 121 5.69 -1.88 23.89
C THR A 121 6.90 -1.35 23.13
N ILE A 122 7.17 -1.84 21.91
CA ILE A 122 8.19 -1.23 21.02
C ILE A 122 7.81 0.23 20.71
N GLY A 123 6.53 0.49 20.44
CA GLY A 123 6.01 1.83 20.22
C GLY A 123 6.29 2.76 21.41
N GLN A 124 5.94 2.31 22.61
CA GLN A 124 6.12 3.06 23.86
C GLN A 124 7.61 3.31 24.17
N ASP A 125 8.43 2.27 24.13
CA ASP A 125 9.81 2.31 24.61
C ASP A 125 10.76 3.03 23.64
N PHE A 126 10.56 2.87 22.33
CA PHE A 126 11.55 3.27 21.33
C PHE A 126 11.03 4.26 20.28
N ALA A 127 9.71 4.40 20.15
CA ALA A 127 9.10 5.18 19.05
C ALA A 127 8.30 6.41 19.52
N ARG A 128 8.48 6.83 20.78
CA ARG A 128 7.69 7.92 21.41
C ARG A 128 6.18 7.69 21.28
N ASP A 129 5.76 6.45 21.51
CA ASP A 129 4.40 5.96 21.37
C ASP A 129 3.81 6.01 19.94
N THR A 130 4.60 6.38 18.93
CA THR A 130 4.11 6.41 17.54
C THR A 130 3.91 4.99 17.01
N ALA A 131 2.77 4.73 16.36
CA ALA A 131 2.56 3.53 15.57
C ALA A 131 1.49 3.80 14.50
N ASP A 132 1.77 3.40 13.27
CA ASP A 132 0.83 3.55 12.16
C ASP A 132 0.61 2.22 11.44
N VAL A 133 -0.66 1.81 11.32
CA VAL A 133 -1.08 0.75 10.40
C VAL A 133 -0.97 1.28 8.97
N THR A 134 -0.13 0.63 8.17
CA THR A 134 0.06 0.98 6.75
C THR A 134 -0.98 0.31 5.87
N ASP A 135 -1.17 0.84 4.66
CA ASP A 135 -2.04 0.24 3.65
C ASP A 135 -1.47 -1.08 3.08
N ARG A 136 -0.32 -1.55 3.58
CA ARG A 136 0.21 -2.87 3.28
C ARG A 136 0.15 -3.82 4.48
N ALA A 137 -0.81 -3.63 5.37
CA ALA A 137 -1.02 -4.47 6.54
C ALA A 137 0.22 -4.55 7.47
N ASN A 138 0.94 -3.44 7.67
CA ASN A 138 2.15 -3.41 8.50
C ASN A 138 2.08 -2.35 9.59
N ILE A 139 2.92 -2.46 10.62
CA ILE A 139 3.19 -1.37 11.56
C ILE A 139 4.42 -0.57 11.10
N GLN A 140 4.32 0.74 11.24
CA GLN A 140 5.40 1.68 11.02
C GLN A 140 5.61 2.55 12.26
N TYR A 141 6.83 2.56 12.76
CA TYR A 141 7.31 3.41 13.85
C TYR A 141 8.06 4.61 13.29
N HIS A 142 8.12 5.70 14.04
CA HIS A 142 9.03 6.83 13.83
C HIS A 142 9.84 7.09 15.10
N TRP A 143 10.77 8.04 15.05
CA TRP A 143 11.64 8.40 16.19
C TRP A 143 12.60 7.29 16.65
N ILE A 144 12.76 6.23 15.86
CA ILE A 144 13.69 5.14 16.18
C ILE A 144 15.12 5.67 16.09
N ARG A 145 15.95 5.35 17.08
CA ARG A 145 17.40 5.61 17.03
C ARG A 145 18.13 4.35 16.59
N ILE A 146 19.29 4.50 15.94
CA ILE A 146 20.05 3.34 15.45
C ILE A 146 20.56 2.44 16.60
N GLU A 147 20.78 3.05 17.76
CA GLU A 147 21.21 2.41 19.01
C GLU A 147 20.18 1.41 19.52
N ASP A 148 18.90 1.66 19.29
CA ASP A 148 17.79 0.83 19.80
C ASP A 148 17.44 -0.33 18.86
N VAL A 149 17.86 -0.26 17.59
CA VAL A 149 17.50 -1.24 16.54
C VAL A 149 17.82 -2.69 16.92
N PRO A 150 18.99 -3.04 17.51
CA PRO A 150 19.27 -4.41 17.92
C PRO A 150 18.23 -4.98 18.90
N THR A 151 17.88 -4.22 19.94
CA THR A 151 16.89 -4.63 20.94
C THR A 151 15.48 -4.69 20.35
N ILE A 152 15.15 -3.79 19.43
CA ILE A 152 13.87 -3.88 18.70
C ILE A 152 13.81 -5.17 17.88
N TRP A 153 14.90 -5.56 17.20
CA TRP A 153 14.93 -6.83 16.47
C TRP A 153 14.81 -8.04 17.37
N GLU A 154 15.45 -8.06 18.54
CA GLU A 154 15.28 -9.14 19.52
C GLU A 154 13.80 -9.32 19.90
N ARG A 155 13.10 -8.23 20.24
CA ARG A 155 11.66 -8.28 20.57
C ARG A 155 10.77 -8.68 19.38
N LEU A 156 11.12 -8.24 18.17
CA LEU A 156 10.39 -8.66 16.97
C LEU A 156 10.60 -10.15 16.68
N ASP A 157 11.85 -10.64 16.78
CA ASP A 157 12.19 -12.05 16.55
C ASP A 157 11.48 -12.95 17.59
N GLU A 158 11.43 -12.55 18.87
CA GLU A 158 10.65 -13.22 19.93
C GLU A 158 9.15 -13.27 19.64
N ALA A 159 8.61 -12.24 18.98
CA ALA A 159 7.22 -12.17 18.55
C ALA A 159 6.95 -12.85 17.19
N GLY A 160 7.96 -13.46 16.55
CA GLY A 160 7.85 -14.08 15.22
C GLY A 160 7.67 -13.08 14.07
N LEU A 161 8.13 -11.84 14.26
CA LEU A 161 8.05 -10.72 13.32
C LEU A 161 9.44 -10.33 12.83
N SER A 162 9.51 -9.50 11.77
CA SER A 162 10.78 -9.02 11.24
C SER A 162 10.65 -7.61 10.65
N SER A 163 11.77 -6.95 10.35
CA SER A 163 11.84 -5.76 9.50
C SER A 163 12.71 -5.94 8.26
N LEU A 164 13.34 -7.12 8.11
CA LEU A 164 14.12 -7.52 6.94
C LEU A 164 13.32 -7.22 5.68
N GLU A 165 13.95 -6.78 4.59
CA GLU A 165 13.40 -6.43 3.27
C GLU A 165 12.06 -5.67 3.22
N ALA A 166 11.59 -5.09 4.33
CA ALA A 166 10.30 -4.39 4.37
C ALA A 166 10.29 -3.15 3.46
N CYS A 167 11.49 -2.68 3.13
CA CYS A 167 11.78 -1.59 2.23
C CYS A 167 12.89 -2.00 1.22
N GLY A 168 13.31 -1.09 0.34
CA GLY A 168 14.37 -1.39 -0.65
C GLY A 168 13.86 -1.86 -2.00
N ASP A 169 14.80 -2.34 -2.83
CA ASP A 169 14.60 -2.94 -4.15
C ASP A 169 14.59 -4.47 -4.04
N SER A 170 13.63 -4.94 -3.26
CA SER A 170 13.43 -6.33 -2.82
C SER A 170 11.91 -6.61 -2.69
N PRO A 171 11.53 -7.87 -2.40
CA PRO A 171 10.16 -8.22 -2.03
C PRO A 171 9.68 -7.46 -0.79
N ARG A 172 8.63 -6.67 -0.98
CA ARG A 172 7.95 -5.92 0.09
C ARG A 172 7.10 -6.86 0.93
N PRO A 173 6.67 -6.44 2.15
CA PRO A 173 5.79 -7.25 2.96
C PRO A 173 4.53 -7.62 2.19
N PHE A 174 4.09 -8.86 2.36
CA PHE A 174 3.02 -9.47 1.60
C PHE A 174 1.65 -9.03 2.11
N LEU A 175 0.66 -9.04 1.20
CA LEU A 175 -0.74 -8.92 1.59
C LEU A 175 -1.36 -10.30 1.57
N GLY A 176 -1.93 -10.71 2.69
CA GLY A 176 -2.88 -11.82 2.80
C GLY A 176 -4.28 -11.27 3.08
N SER A 177 -5.32 -12.04 2.78
CA SER A 177 -6.67 -11.71 3.22
C SER A 177 -6.70 -11.57 4.76
N PRO A 178 -7.26 -10.49 5.33
CA PRO A 178 -7.40 -10.34 6.78
C PRO A 178 -8.28 -11.41 7.44
N VAL A 179 -9.06 -12.15 6.66
CA VAL A 179 -10.00 -13.17 7.11
C VAL A 179 -9.68 -14.55 6.54
N ALA A 180 -8.46 -14.74 6.03
CA ALA A 180 -7.99 -16.00 5.49
C ALA A 180 -8.10 -17.14 6.52
N GLY A 181 -8.69 -18.26 6.12
CA GLY A 181 -8.92 -19.44 6.94
C GLY A 181 -10.18 -19.39 7.82
N VAL A 182 -10.87 -18.24 7.90
CA VAL A 182 -12.01 -18.08 8.82
C VAL A 182 -13.29 -17.55 8.18
N ALA A 183 -13.19 -16.77 7.09
CA ALA A 183 -14.36 -16.25 6.39
C ALA A 183 -15.22 -17.38 5.81
N THR A 184 -16.53 -17.30 5.98
CA THR A 184 -17.49 -18.33 5.55
C THR A 184 -17.58 -18.46 4.03
N ASP A 185 -17.26 -17.40 3.30
CA ASP A 185 -17.37 -17.27 1.85
C ASP A 185 -16.02 -17.30 1.11
N GLU A 186 -14.88 -17.49 1.81
CA GLU A 186 -13.59 -17.60 1.13
C GLU A 186 -13.50 -18.85 0.26
N ILE A 187 -12.87 -18.72 -0.90
CA ILE A 187 -12.65 -19.81 -1.86
C ILE A 187 -11.55 -20.74 -1.35
N ILE A 188 -10.45 -20.17 -0.85
CA ILE A 188 -9.25 -20.89 -0.43
C ILE A 188 -8.41 -20.04 0.52
N ASP A 189 -7.81 -20.66 1.55
CA ASP A 189 -6.86 -19.97 2.43
C ASP A 189 -5.47 -19.93 1.77
N GLY A 190 -4.99 -18.73 1.46
CA GLY A 190 -3.68 -18.49 0.85
C GLY A 190 -2.52 -18.33 1.85
N SER A 191 -2.78 -18.40 3.16
CA SER A 191 -1.78 -18.21 4.21
C SER A 191 -0.58 -19.17 4.09
N PRO A 192 -0.76 -20.48 3.80
CA PRO A 192 0.37 -21.41 3.66
C PRO A 192 1.33 -21.02 2.53
N ALA A 193 0.82 -20.48 1.42
CA ALA A 193 1.66 -20.03 0.32
C ALA A 193 2.51 -18.81 0.71
N LEU A 194 1.93 -17.85 1.44
CA LEU A 194 2.67 -16.68 1.93
C LEU A 194 3.78 -17.09 2.92
N GLU A 195 3.50 -18.04 3.80
CA GLU A 195 4.48 -18.59 4.74
C GLU A 195 5.65 -19.26 4.00
N GLU A 196 5.34 -20.06 2.98
CA GLU A 196 6.36 -20.76 2.20
C GLU A 196 7.19 -19.80 1.33
N ILE A 197 6.57 -18.78 0.72
CA ILE A 197 7.29 -17.69 0.02
C ILE A 197 8.22 -16.97 1.00
N TYR A 198 7.74 -16.66 2.20
CA TYR A 198 8.56 -16.02 3.22
C TYR A 198 9.79 -16.88 3.55
N ARG A 199 9.56 -18.15 3.86
CA ARG A 199 10.60 -19.11 4.27
C ARG A 199 11.68 -19.30 3.19
N ARG A 200 11.29 -19.38 1.92
CA ARG A 200 12.20 -19.64 0.79
C ARG A 200 13.00 -18.42 0.35
N PHE A 201 12.39 -17.24 0.37
CA PHE A 201 12.91 -16.11 -0.42
C PHE A 201 13.23 -14.85 0.38
N ILE A 202 12.67 -14.68 1.58
CA ILE A 202 13.00 -13.52 2.41
C ILE A 202 14.33 -13.76 3.11
N GLY A 203 15.24 -12.79 2.98
CA GLY A 203 16.64 -12.91 3.38
C GLY A 203 17.51 -13.68 2.37
N ASN A 204 16.96 -14.12 1.26
CA ASN A 204 17.72 -14.80 0.20
C ASN A 204 18.45 -13.78 -0.69
N PRO A 205 19.79 -13.84 -0.79
CA PRO A 205 20.58 -12.97 -1.67
C PRO A 205 20.09 -12.92 -3.13
N ASP A 206 19.54 -14.02 -3.65
CA ASP A 206 19.07 -14.14 -5.04
C ASP A 206 17.90 -13.21 -5.37
N PHE A 207 17.12 -12.83 -4.35
CA PHE A 207 15.96 -11.93 -4.48
C PHE A 207 16.14 -10.59 -3.75
N SER A 208 17.30 -10.38 -3.12
CA SER A 208 17.65 -9.11 -2.48
C SER A 208 18.06 -8.01 -3.47
N ASN A 209 18.26 -8.31 -4.76
CA ASN A 209 18.66 -7.34 -5.78
C ASN A 209 17.71 -7.33 -6.98
N LEU A 210 16.50 -6.81 -6.77
CA LEU A 210 15.53 -6.58 -7.83
C LEU A 210 15.75 -5.20 -8.48
N PRO A 211 15.21 -4.93 -9.68
CA PRO A 211 15.33 -3.61 -10.32
C PRO A 211 14.67 -2.49 -9.50
N ARG A 212 13.58 -2.80 -8.79
CA ARG A 212 12.87 -1.90 -7.87
C ARG A 212 12.07 -2.72 -6.86
N LYS A 213 11.30 -2.04 -5.99
CA LYS A 213 10.32 -2.67 -5.09
C LYS A 213 9.40 -3.64 -5.83
N PHE A 214 9.13 -4.79 -5.19
CA PHE A 214 8.26 -5.84 -5.69
C PHE A 214 7.16 -6.15 -4.65
N LYS A 215 5.91 -5.90 -5.00
CA LYS A 215 4.74 -6.04 -4.12
C LYS A 215 3.96 -7.30 -4.46
N THR A 216 3.78 -8.16 -3.47
CA THR A 216 3.00 -9.40 -3.57
C THR A 216 1.69 -9.28 -2.79
N ALA A 217 0.64 -9.91 -3.32
CA ALA A 217 -0.63 -10.10 -2.65
C ALA A 217 -1.19 -11.51 -2.93
N VAL A 218 -1.84 -12.11 -1.94
CA VAL A 218 -2.54 -13.40 -2.06
C VAL A 218 -3.89 -13.24 -1.36
N THR A 219 -4.97 -13.55 -2.05
CA THR A 219 -6.30 -13.62 -1.45
C THR A 219 -7.09 -14.73 -2.10
N GLY A 220 -7.78 -15.55 -1.30
CA GLY A 220 -8.83 -16.42 -1.79
C GLY A 220 -10.23 -15.87 -1.49
N HIS A 221 -10.34 -14.67 -0.96
CA HIS A 221 -11.63 -14.06 -0.65
C HIS A 221 -12.25 -13.45 -1.92
N PRO A 222 -13.54 -13.73 -2.24
CA PRO A 222 -14.18 -13.26 -3.46
C PRO A 222 -14.26 -11.72 -3.56
N SER A 223 -14.22 -11.01 -2.43
CA SER A 223 -14.20 -9.54 -2.41
C SER A 223 -12.88 -8.90 -2.85
N HIS A 224 -11.81 -9.67 -3.12
CA HIS A 224 -10.50 -9.14 -3.53
C HIS A 224 -9.92 -8.12 -2.51
N ASP A 225 -10.01 -8.46 -1.23
CA ASP A 225 -9.64 -7.66 -0.04
C ASP A 225 -8.16 -7.26 0.10
N VAL A 226 -7.32 -7.60 -0.88
CA VAL A 226 -5.90 -7.23 -0.95
C VAL A 226 -5.55 -6.26 -2.07
N SER A 227 -6.56 -5.70 -2.76
CA SER A 227 -6.39 -4.82 -3.93
C SER A 227 -5.42 -5.43 -4.97
N PRO A 228 -5.73 -6.64 -5.49
CA PRO A 228 -4.83 -7.37 -6.39
C PRO A 228 -4.48 -6.58 -7.67
N GLU A 229 -5.30 -5.62 -8.06
CA GLU A 229 -5.10 -4.74 -9.22
C GLU A 229 -3.87 -3.83 -9.09
N THR A 230 -3.34 -3.62 -7.88
CA THR A 230 -2.30 -2.59 -7.62
C THR A 230 -0.94 -3.14 -7.16
N ASN A 231 -0.77 -4.47 -7.19
CA ASN A 231 0.45 -5.18 -6.80
C ASN A 231 1.25 -5.61 -8.03
N ASP A 232 2.57 -5.83 -7.86
CA ASP A 232 3.42 -6.28 -8.96
C ASP A 232 3.06 -7.74 -9.34
N ILE A 233 2.69 -8.55 -8.34
CA ILE A 233 2.16 -9.92 -8.49
C ILE A 233 1.00 -10.12 -7.50
N SER A 234 -0.08 -10.74 -7.96
CA SER A 234 -1.21 -11.14 -7.12
C SER A 234 -1.68 -12.56 -7.47
N PHE A 235 -1.98 -13.35 -6.44
CA PHE A 235 -2.69 -14.62 -6.57
C PHE A 235 -4.12 -14.43 -6.06
N VAL A 236 -5.11 -14.64 -6.92
CA VAL A 236 -6.51 -14.31 -6.65
C VAL A 236 -7.36 -15.58 -6.75
N GLY A 237 -8.11 -15.89 -5.69
CA GLY A 237 -8.92 -17.09 -5.58
C GLY A 237 -9.85 -17.28 -6.77
N THR A 238 -9.83 -18.48 -7.34
CA THR A 238 -10.69 -18.90 -8.44
C THR A 238 -11.02 -20.38 -8.30
N VAL A 239 -12.06 -20.85 -8.99
CA VAL A 239 -12.47 -22.25 -8.99
C VAL A 239 -12.39 -22.77 -10.42
N HIS A 240 -11.46 -23.68 -10.68
CA HIS A 240 -11.37 -24.36 -11.98
C HIS A 240 -12.46 -25.44 -12.08
N PRO A 241 -13.15 -25.59 -13.24
CA PRO A 241 -14.21 -26.57 -13.41
C PRO A 241 -13.78 -28.02 -13.11
N GLU A 242 -12.53 -28.37 -13.39
CA GLU A 242 -11.99 -29.74 -13.22
C GLU A 242 -11.05 -29.89 -12.02
N HIS A 243 -10.43 -28.81 -11.56
CA HIS A 243 -9.38 -28.87 -10.53
C HIS A 243 -9.78 -28.24 -9.20
N GLY A 244 -10.97 -27.63 -9.13
CA GLY A 244 -11.48 -27.03 -7.91
C GLY A 244 -10.79 -25.72 -7.52
N PRO A 245 -10.80 -25.35 -6.23
CA PRO A 245 -10.23 -24.11 -5.72
C PRO A 245 -8.73 -23.98 -6.01
N GLY A 246 -8.32 -22.81 -6.47
CA GLY A 246 -6.92 -22.42 -6.66
C GLY A 246 -6.81 -20.91 -6.86
N PHE A 247 -5.77 -20.47 -7.57
CA PHE A 247 -5.51 -19.05 -7.80
C PHE A 247 -5.30 -18.73 -9.27
N ASP A 248 -5.83 -17.58 -9.70
CA ASP A 248 -5.41 -16.90 -10.93
C ASP A 248 -4.25 -15.94 -10.63
N LEU A 249 -3.39 -15.73 -11.63
CA LEU A 249 -2.18 -14.92 -11.52
C LEU A 249 -2.36 -13.58 -12.22
N TRP A 250 -2.20 -12.49 -11.46
CA TRP A 250 -2.24 -11.14 -12.01
C TRP A 250 -0.88 -10.46 -11.84
N VAL A 251 -0.41 -9.76 -12.86
CA VAL A 251 0.94 -9.17 -12.87
C VAL A 251 0.97 -7.73 -13.38
N GLY A 252 1.94 -6.95 -12.92
CA GLY A 252 2.25 -5.64 -13.50
C GLY A 252 1.38 -4.48 -12.98
N GLY A 253 0.84 -4.56 -11.77
CA GLY A 253 0.12 -3.46 -11.13
C GLY A 253 1.02 -2.42 -10.46
N GLY A 254 0.53 -1.18 -10.41
CA GLY A 254 1.09 -0.16 -9.53
C GLY A 254 0.74 1.27 -9.89
N LEU A 255 0.50 2.09 -8.87
CA LEU A 255 -0.02 3.46 -9.00
C LEU A 255 1.09 4.48 -9.30
N SER A 256 1.69 5.16 -8.30
CA SER A 256 2.74 6.17 -8.54
C SER A 256 2.33 7.23 -9.60
N THR A 257 3.28 7.92 -10.22
CA THR A 257 3.00 8.94 -11.25
C THR A 257 2.41 8.42 -12.56
N ASN A 258 2.66 7.16 -12.92
CA ASN A 258 2.12 6.53 -14.13
C ASN A 258 1.31 5.27 -13.74
N PRO A 259 0.04 5.40 -13.34
CA PRO A 259 -0.74 4.29 -12.78
C PRO A 259 -1.08 3.24 -13.85
N MET A 260 -0.93 1.96 -13.48
CA MET A 260 -1.27 0.81 -14.33
C MET A 260 -1.91 -0.25 -13.44
N LEU A 261 -3.02 -0.84 -13.88
CA LEU A 261 -3.65 -1.96 -13.21
C LEU A 261 -2.91 -3.26 -13.61
N ALA A 262 -2.87 -4.23 -12.70
CA ALA A 262 -2.36 -5.56 -12.99
C ALA A 262 -3.21 -6.21 -14.10
N GLN A 263 -2.53 -6.93 -14.99
CA GLN A 263 -3.16 -7.69 -16.06
C GLN A 263 -3.32 -9.13 -15.60
N LYS A 264 -4.45 -9.75 -15.94
CA LYS A 264 -4.79 -11.12 -15.54
C LYS A 264 -4.22 -12.11 -16.57
N LEU A 265 -3.58 -13.18 -16.12
CA LEU A 265 -3.00 -14.19 -17.02
C LEU A 265 -4.02 -15.25 -17.47
N GLY A 266 -5.12 -15.40 -16.75
CA GLY A 266 -6.16 -16.39 -17.08
C GLY A 266 -5.65 -17.82 -16.88
N VAL A 267 -5.04 -18.06 -15.71
CA VAL A 267 -4.43 -19.34 -15.35
C VAL A 267 -4.98 -19.86 -14.03
N TRP A 268 -4.87 -21.15 -13.80
CA TRP A 268 -5.16 -21.79 -12.52
C TRP A 268 -3.88 -22.36 -11.93
N ILE A 269 -3.65 -22.04 -10.66
CA ILE A 269 -2.47 -22.44 -9.89
C ILE A 269 -2.97 -23.05 -8.57
N PRO A 270 -2.64 -24.31 -8.25
CA PRO A 270 -2.96 -24.89 -6.96
C PRO A 270 -2.12 -24.26 -5.85
N LEU A 271 -2.61 -24.30 -4.61
CA LEU A 271 -2.01 -23.60 -3.47
C LEU A 271 -0.52 -23.93 -3.26
N ASP A 272 -0.14 -25.19 -3.44
CA ASP A 272 1.22 -25.71 -3.25
C ASP A 272 2.21 -25.24 -4.32
N GLU A 273 1.74 -24.87 -5.52
CA GLU A 273 2.57 -24.33 -6.60
C GLU A 273 2.71 -22.79 -6.57
N VAL A 274 1.92 -22.09 -5.75
CA VAL A 274 1.99 -20.62 -5.63
C VAL A 274 3.41 -20.11 -5.36
N PRO A 275 4.21 -20.71 -4.43
CA PRO A 275 5.58 -20.28 -4.19
C PRO A 275 6.53 -20.45 -5.39
N ASP A 276 6.36 -21.52 -6.19
CA ASP A 276 7.19 -21.76 -7.38
C ASP A 276 6.86 -20.75 -8.49
N VAL A 277 5.57 -20.47 -8.68
CA VAL A 277 5.13 -19.44 -9.64
C VAL A 277 5.58 -18.05 -9.20
N TRP A 278 5.53 -17.76 -7.90
CA TRP A 278 6.06 -16.52 -7.34
C TRP A 278 7.56 -16.37 -7.66
N GLU A 279 8.34 -17.44 -7.51
CA GLU A 279 9.77 -17.46 -7.81
C GLU A 279 10.03 -17.14 -9.28
N GLY A 280 9.28 -17.77 -10.19
CA GLY A 280 9.39 -17.53 -11.62
C GLY A 280 9.13 -16.06 -11.97
N VAL A 281 8.06 -15.47 -11.45
CA VAL A 281 7.73 -14.05 -11.68
C VAL A 281 8.77 -13.11 -11.08
N ALA A 282 9.24 -13.38 -9.86
CA ALA A 282 10.29 -12.59 -9.21
C ALA A 282 11.62 -12.67 -9.99
N SER A 283 11.93 -13.85 -10.55
CA SER A 283 13.12 -14.10 -11.37
C SER A 283 13.02 -13.39 -12.73
N ILE A 284 11.86 -13.43 -13.41
CA ILE A 284 11.61 -12.59 -14.60
C ILE A 284 11.88 -11.12 -14.28
N PHE A 285 11.37 -10.64 -13.13
CA PHE A 285 11.59 -9.25 -12.78
C PHE A 285 13.08 -8.96 -12.50
N ARG A 286 13.79 -9.85 -11.82
CA ARG A 286 15.23 -9.74 -11.57
C ARG A 286 16.03 -9.64 -12.87
N ASP A 287 15.71 -10.50 -13.84
CA ASP A 287 16.54 -10.80 -15.01
C ASP A 287 16.17 -9.92 -16.21
N TYR A 288 14.88 -9.68 -16.43
CA TYR A 288 14.35 -8.91 -17.56
C TYR A 288 13.82 -7.52 -17.18
N GLY A 289 13.68 -7.20 -15.89
CA GLY A 289 13.21 -5.88 -15.47
C GLY A 289 14.22 -4.76 -15.76
N TYR A 290 13.71 -3.56 -16.05
CA TYR A 290 14.54 -2.42 -16.43
C TYR A 290 15.28 -1.83 -15.24
N ARG A 291 16.59 -1.60 -15.40
CA ARG A 291 17.48 -1.04 -14.36
C ARG A 291 18.08 0.31 -14.73
N ARG A 292 17.83 0.82 -15.94
CA ARG A 292 18.37 2.11 -16.40
C ARG A 292 17.74 3.31 -15.70
N LEU A 293 16.43 3.53 -15.88
CA LEU A 293 15.71 4.67 -15.31
C LEU A 293 14.90 4.25 -14.08
N ARG A 294 15.18 4.85 -12.91
CA ARG A 294 14.47 4.55 -11.65
C ARG A 294 12.95 4.77 -11.74
N SER A 295 12.51 5.75 -12.53
CA SER A 295 11.10 6.03 -12.79
C SER A 295 10.41 5.02 -13.71
N ARG A 296 11.18 4.18 -14.43
CA ARG A 296 10.72 3.14 -15.34
C ARG A 296 11.22 1.73 -14.95
N ALA A 297 11.56 1.50 -13.68
CA ALA A 297 12.18 0.25 -13.21
C ALA A 297 11.22 -0.74 -12.51
N ARG A 298 9.90 -0.47 -12.51
CA ARG A 298 8.89 -1.35 -11.90
C ARG A 298 8.40 -2.41 -12.90
N LEU A 299 7.97 -3.57 -12.40
CA LEU A 299 7.50 -4.69 -13.22
C LEU A 299 6.38 -4.28 -14.19
N LYS A 300 5.48 -3.39 -13.77
CA LYS A 300 4.41 -2.85 -14.63
C LYS A 300 4.86 -2.34 -16.01
N PHE A 301 6.07 -1.79 -16.11
CA PHE A 301 6.58 -1.31 -17.41
C PHE A 301 7.03 -2.44 -18.30
N LEU A 302 7.63 -3.49 -17.72
CA LEU A 302 7.99 -4.69 -18.47
C LEU A 302 6.73 -5.39 -18.98
N VAL A 303 5.74 -5.61 -18.11
CA VAL A 303 4.46 -6.23 -18.49
C VAL A 303 3.73 -5.40 -19.55
N ALA A 304 3.75 -4.07 -19.45
CA ALA A 304 3.15 -3.20 -20.46
C ALA A 304 3.86 -3.26 -21.82
N ASP A 305 5.19 -3.42 -21.83
CA ASP A 305 5.97 -3.50 -23.06
C ASP A 305 5.91 -4.92 -23.68
N TRP A 306 5.73 -5.97 -22.87
CA TRP A 306 5.68 -7.36 -23.32
C TRP A 306 4.28 -7.85 -23.69
N GLY A 307 3.24 -7.37 -23.00
CA GLY A 307 1.94 -8.03 -22.99
C GLY A 307 1.93 -9.28 -22.09
N VAL A 308 0.75 -9.78 -21.74
CA VAL A 308 0.59 -10.95 -20.87
C VAL A 308 0.94 -12.25 -21.56
N GLU A 309 0.77 -12.33 -22.87
CA GLU A 309 1.03 -13.53 -23.68
C GLU A 309 2.52 -13.86 -23.65
N LYS A 310 3.36 -12.87 -24.00
CA LYS A 310 4.82 -13.03 -23.94
C LYS A 310 5.31 -13.23 -22.51
N PHE A 311 4.71 -12.53 -21.55
CA PHE A 311 5.08 -12.69 -20.14
C PHE A 311 4.83 -14.13 -19.65
N ARG A 312 3.67 -14.70 -20.00
CA ARG A 312 3.31 -16.09 -19.70
C ARG A 312 4.24 -17.07 -20.42
N GLU A 313 4.49 -16.87 -21.71
CA GLU A 313 5.43 -17.71 -22.48
C GLU A 313 6.81 -17.80 -21.81
N VAL A 314 7.39 -16.66 -21.43
CA VAL A 314 8.69 -16.62 -20.75
C VAL A 314 8.63 -17.29 -19.39
N LEU A 315 7.56 -17.07 -18.61
CA LEU A 315 7.36 -17.73 -17.31
C LEU A 315 7.32 -19.26 -17.45
N GLU A 316 6.53 -19.77 -18.40
CA GLU A 316 6.32 -21.20 -18.62
C GLU A 316 7.60 -21.87 -19.18
N THR A 317 8.28 -21.24 -20.14
CA THR A 317 9.39 -21.87 -20.86
C THR A 317 10.76 -21.70 -20.20
N GLU A 318 11.06 -20.52 -19.65
CA GLU A 318 12.40 -20.23 -19.12
C GLU A 318 12.52 -20.49 -17.61
N TYR A 319 11.42 -20.44 -16.86
CA TYR A 319 11.45 -20.51 -15.39
C TYR A 319 10.71 -21.73 -14.82
N LEU A 320 9.48 -22.00 -15.27
CA LEU A 320 8.69 -23.12 -14.75
C LEU A 320 8.98 -24.46 -15.46
N GLY A 321 9.39 -24.41 -16.74
CA GLY A 321 9.60 -25.60 -17.56
C GLY A 321 8.33 -26.38 -17.90
N ARG A 322 7.15 -25.74 -17.76
CA ARG A 322 5.84 -26.32 -18.04
C ARG A 322 4.80 -25.24 -18.33
N GLU A 323 3.74 -25.62 -19.01
CA GLU A 323 2.56 -24.77 -19.21
C GLU A 323 1.72 -24.68 -17.92
N LEU A 324 1.16 -23.51 -17.67
CA LEU A 324 0.15 -23.30 -16.63
C LEU A 324 -1.22 -23.70 -17.16
N VAL A 325 -2.06 -24.26 -16.29
CA VAL A 325 -3.44 -24.60 -16.65
C VAL A 325 -4.22 -23.32 -16.92
N SER A 326 -4.97 -23.25 -18.02
CA SER A 326 -5.78 -22.07 -18.34
C SER A 326 -7.11 -22.09 -17.60
N THR A 327 -7.55 -20.93 -17.12
CA THR A 327 -8.89 -20.76 -16.51
C THR A 327 -9.42 -19.34 -16.77
N PRO A 328 -10.73 -19.13 -16.89
CA PRO A 328 -11.27 -17.78 -16.82
C PRO A 328 -10.89 -17.11 -15.50
N SER A 329 -10.35 -15.89 -15.58
CA SER A 329 -10.07 -15.09 -14.39
C SER A 329 -11.34 -14.82 -13.58
N PRO A 330 -11.24 -14.72 -12.23
CA PRO A 330 -12.39 -14.44 -11.39
C PRO A 330 -13.01 -13.07 -11.72
N VAL A 331 -14.33 -13.02 -11.57
CA VAL A 331 -15.13 -11.82 -11.76
C VAL A 331 -14.69 -10.78 -10.75
N SER A 332 -14.55 -9.53 -11.19
CA SER A 332 -14.22 -8.45 -10.27
C SER A 332 -15.41 -8.17 -9.34
N PRO A 333 -15.20 -8.01 -8.02
CA PRO A 333 -16.28 -7.91 -7.05
C PRO A 333 -16.96 -6.54 -7.07
N VAL A 334 -18.17 -6.53 -6.52
CA VAL A 334 -19.02 -5.36 -6.29
C VAL A 334 -19.14 -5.18 -4.77
N GLY A 335 -18.71 -4.02 -4.24
CA GLY A 335 -18.85 -3.70 -2.80
C GLY A 335 -17.54 -3.54 -2.02
N HIS A 336 -17.68 -3.33 -0.70
CA HIS A 336 -16.59 -3.08 0.23
C HIS A 336 -15.71 -4.30 0.48
N ARG A 337 -14.43 -4.04 0.76
CA ARG A 337 -13.38 -5.06 0.88
C ARG A 337 -12.54 -4.91 2.14
N ASP A 338 -13.06 -4.18 3.13
CA ASP A 338 -12.30 -3.71 4.29
C ASP A 338 -12.50 -4.53 5.56
N HIS A 339 -13.51 -5.43 5.56
CA HIS A 339 -13.87 -6.32 6.67
C HIS A 339 -14.28 -5.63 7.98
N ILE A 340 -14.73 -4.38 7.92
CA ILE A 340 -15.16 -3.62 9.10
C ILE A 340 -16.54 -4.07 9.58
N GLY A 341 -16.72 -4.13 10.90
CA GLY A 341 -17.93 -4.62 11.56
C GLY A 341 -17.76 -6.02 12.14
N VAL A 342 -18.86 -6.58 12.61
CA VAL A 342 -18.94 -7.94 13.16
C VAL A 342 -19.42 -8.89 12.08
N HIS A 343 -18.74 -10.03 11.92
CA HIS A 343 -19.03 -11.03 10.90
C HIS A 343 -18.88 -12.43 11.48
N GLU A 344 -19.61 -13.40 10.93
CA GLU A 344 -19.55 -14.81 11.34
C GLU A 344 -18.32 -15.52 10.73
N GLN A 345 -17.71 -16.42 11.49
CA GLN A 345 -16.64 -17.31 11.05
C GLN A 345 -17.17 -18.73 10.80
N LYS A 346 -16.41 -19.52 10.03
CA LYS A 346 -16.69 -20.94 9.74
C LYS A 346 -16.84 -21.82 10.99
N ASP A 347 -16.20 -21.47 12.10
CA ASP A 347 -16.22 -22.22 13.36
C ASP A 347 -17.35 -21.78 14.31
N GLY A 348 -18.23 -20.87 13.86
CA GLY A 348 -19.34 -20.32 14.65
C GLY A 348 -18.93 -19.16 15.56
N LYS A 349 -17.66 -18.74 15.57
CA LYS A 349 -17.21 -17.52 16.25
C LYS A 349 -17.47 -16.29 15.37
N SER A 350 -17.05 -15.12 15.83
CA SER A 350 -17.10 -13.88 15.05
C SER A 350 -15.72 -13.30 14.82
N TYR A 351 -15.50 -12.66 13.67
CA TYR A 351 -14.40 -11.72 13.50
C TYR A 351 -14.92 -10.28 13.55
N VAL A 352 -14.10 -9.38 14.11
CA VAL A 352 -14.49 -7.99 14.36
C VAL A 352 -13.47 -7.06 13.73
N GLY A 353 -13.85 -6.38 12.64
CA GLY A 353 -13.03 -5.37 11.99
C GLY A 353 -13.25 -3.98 12.56
N VAL A 354 -12.16 -3.28 12.85
CA VAL A 354 -12.15 -1.97 13.50
C VAL A 354 -11.38 -0.93 12.69
N ALA A 355 -11.84 0.32 12.73
CA ALA A 355 -11.30 1.40 11.93
C ALA A 355 -10.61 2.50 12.76
N PRO A 356 -9.27 2.46 12.90
CA PRO A 356 -8.51 3.64 13.28
C PRO A 356 -8.60 4.71 12.19
N THR A 357 -8.53 5.98 12.58
CA THR A 357 -8.54 7.10 11.62
C THR A 357 -7.27 7.11 10.79
N ALA A 358 -7.40 6.84 9.49
CA ALA A 358 -6.28 6.77 8.54
C ALA A 358 -5.10 5.90 9.02
N GLY A 359 -5.40 4.80 9.73
CA GLY A 359 -4.40 3.87 10.27
C GLY A 359 -3.56 4.40 11.42
N ARG A 360 -3.87 5.58 11.98
CA ARG A 360 -3.14 6.07 13.16
C ARG A 360 -3.60 5.31 14.40
N VAL A 361 -2.64 4.65 15.04
CA VAL A 361 -2.79 4.05 16.36
C VAL A 361 -1.70 4.62 17.27
N SER A 362 -1.39 3.96 18.38
CA SER A 362 -0.21 4.23 19.20
C SER A 362 0.30 2.95 19.83
N GLY A 363 1.49 2.99 20.43
CA GLY A 363 1.99 1.89 21.24
C GLY A 363 1.02 1.56 22.38
N THR A 364 0.51 2.58 23.06
CA THR A 364 -0.51 2.48 24.11
C THR A 364 -1.79 1.80 23.63
N MET A 365 -2.36 2.22 22.49
CA MET A 365 -3.55 1.57 21.93
C MET A 365 -3.31 0.10 21.60
N LEU A 366 -2.13 -0.25 21.09
CA LEU A 366 -1.78 -1.65 20.78
C LEU A 366 -1.61 -2.49 22.06
N VAL A 367 -1.03 -1.93 23.13
CA VAL A 367 -0.98 -2.61 24.44
C VAL A 367 -2.38 -2.85 24.99
N GLN A 368 -3.24 -1.83 24.99
CA GLN A 368 -4.63 -1.96 25.42
C GLN A 368 -5.41 -2.98 24.59
N LEU A 369 -5.18 -3.00 23.27
CA LEU A 369 -5.78 -4.01 22.38
C LEU A 369 -5.31 -5.42 22.76
N ALA A 370 -4.03 -5.63 23.03
CA ALA A 370 -3.51 -6.92 23.45
C ALA A 370 -4.10 -7.37 24.79
N GLU A 371 -4.28 -6.46 25.75
CA GLU A 371 -4.94 -6.74 27.03
C GLU A 371 -6.40 -7.14 26.84
N LEU A 372 -7.13 -6.45 25.96
CA LEU A 372 -8.49 -6.82 25.61
C LEU A 372 -8.55 -8.21 24.97
N MET A 373 -7.61 -8.51 24.06
CA MET A 373 -7.52 -9.82 23.43
C MET A 373 -7.27 -10.94 24.46
N ASP A 374 -6.35 -10.73 25.39
CA ASP A 374 -6.07 -11.68 26.48
C ASP A 374 -7.30 -11.87 27.40
N ALA A 375 -7.98 -10.77 27.77
CA ALA A 375 -9.13 -10.79 28.68
C ALA A 375 -10.33 -11.58 28.13
N HIS A 376 -10.50 -11.60 26.81
CA HIS A 376 -11.62 -12.29 26.14
C HIS A 376 -11.19 -13.55 25.37
N GLY A 377 -9.92 -13.98 25.47
CA GLY A 377 -9.42 -15.16 24.77
C GLY A 377 -9.47 -15.06 23.24
N ILE A 378 -9.30 -13.86 22.69
CA ILE A 378 -9.31 -13.59 21.25
C ILE A 378 -8.05 -14.21 20.62
N ALA A 379 -8.23 -15.01 19.55
CA ALA A 379 -7.14 -15.81 18.97
C ALA A 379 -6.00 -14.95 18.39
N GLY A 380 -6.33 -13.80 17.81
CA GLY A 380 -5.33 -12.90 17.25
C GLY A 380 -5.92 -11.73 16.49
N ALA A 381 -5.04 -10.93 15.89
CA ALA A 381 -5.40 -9.79 15.06
C ALA A 381 -4.66 -9.84 13.71
N ARG A 382 -5.29 -9.35 12.65
CA ARG A 382 -4.66 -9.11 11.35
C ARG A 382 -4.79 -7.64 10.99
N LEU A 383 -3.74 -7.11 10.38
CA LEU A 383 -3.75 -5.76 9.82
C LEU A 383 -4.32 -5.82 8.40
N THR A 384 -5.02 -4.77 7.97
CA THR A 384 -5.66 -4.78 6.65
C THR A 384 -4.89 -3.98 5.60
N PRO A 385 -5.07 -4.31 4.32
CA PRO A 385 -4.62 -3.48 3.20
C PRO A 385 -5.30 -2.11 3.11
N TYR A 386 -6.20 -1.77 4.04
CA TYR A 386 -6.94 -0.51 4.06
C TYR A 386 -6.65 0.32 5.33
N GLN A 387 -5.56 0.00 6.05
CA GLN A 387 -5.15 0.68 7.28
C GLN A 387 -6.10 0.44 8.46
N LYS A 388 -6.63 -0.78 8.57
CA LYS A 388 -7.51 -1.22 9.67
C LYS A 388 -6.98 -2.47 10.36
N ILE A 389 -7.70 -2.95 11.36
CA ILE A 389 -7.37 -4.14 12.14
C ILE A 389 -8.60 -5.05 12.17
N VAL A 390 -8.41 -6.36 12.10
CA VAL A 390 -9.46 -7.37 12.26
C VAL A 390 -9.07 -8.30 13.38
N LEU A 391 -9.93 -8.43 14.39
CA LEU A 391 -9.81 -9.40 15.47
C LEU A 391 -10.45 -10.72 15.05
N ILE A 392 -9.75 -11.83 15.27
CA ILE A 392 -10.18 -13.17 14.88
C ILE A 392 -10.44 -13.99 16.14
N GLY A 393 -11.56 -14.72 16.14
CA GLY A 393 -11.89 -15.69 17.18
C GLY A 393 -12.64 -15.11 18.37
N VAL A 394 -13.49 -14.09 18.15
CA VAL A 394 -14.33 -13.51 19.22
C VAL A 394 -15.55 -14.40 19.46
N GLU A 395 -15.79 -14.80 20.71
CA GLU A 395 -16.96 -15.60 21.06
C GLU A 395 -18.26 -14.80 20.89
N PRO A 396 -19.32 -15.35 20.24
CA PRO A 396 -20.56 -14.62 19.99
C PRO A 396 -21.20 -14.05 21.26
N ALA A 397 -21.06 -14.75 22.38
CA ALA A 397 -21.60 -14.35 23.68
C ALA A 397 -20.99 -13.06 24.25
N VAL A 398 -19.79 -12.67 23.82
CA VAL A 398 -19.07 -11.48 24.33
C VAL A 398 -18.78 -10.43 23.25
N VAL A 399 -19.23 -10.63 22.01
CA VAL A 399 -18.97 -9.73 20.87
C VAL A 399 -19.33 -8.28 21.19
N GLU A 400 -20.51 -8.01 21.75
CA GLU A 400 -20.92 -6.64 22.04
C GLU A 400 -20.06 -5.99 23.14
N GLN A 401 -19.66 -6.76 24.16
CA GLN A 401 -18.74 -6.27 25.20
C GLN A 401 -17.38 -5.90 24.61
N VAL A 402 -16.88 -6.72 23.68
CA VAL A 402 -15.63 -6.46 22.97
C VAL A 402 -15.76 -5.21 22.10
N VAL A 403 -16.88 -5.03 21.39
CA VAL A 403 -17.15 -3.82 20.57
C VAL A 403 -17.19 -2.57 21.45
N GLU A 404 -17.88 -2.60 22.59
CA GLU A 404 -17.92 -1.47 23.53
C GLU A 404 -16.53 -1.14 24.10
N ALA A 405 -15.74 -2.15 24.47
CA ALA A 405 -14.38 -1.94 24.96
C ALA A 405 -13.43 -1.39 23.89
N LEU A 406 -13.62 -1.78 22.63
CA LEU A 406 -12.87 -1.25 21.49
C LEU A 406 -13.18 0.23 21.24
N ASP A 407 -14.43 0.67 21.42
CA ASP A 407 -14.80 2.08 21.32
C ASP A 407 -14.08 2.93 22.38
N VAL A 408 -13.89 2.42 23.60
CA VAL A 408 -13.12 3.11 24.66
C VAL A 408 -11.65 3.32 24.28
N ILE A 409 -11.05 2.37 23.55
CA ILE A 409 -9.67 2.48 23.05
C ILE A 409 -9.59 3.39 21.81
N GLY A 410 -10.73 3.72 21.19
CA GLY A 410 -10.81 4.51 19.96
C GLY A 410 -10.69 3.68 18.67
N LEU A 411 -10.98 2.37 18.74
CA LEU A 411 -10.94 1.42 17.63
C LEU A 411 -12.35 0.94 17.28
N SER A 412 -13.19 1.82 16.74
CA SER A 412 -14.60 1.47 16.54
C SER A 412 -14.82 0.39 15.48
N ALA A 413 -15.68 -0.57 15.80
CA ALA A 413 -16.25 -1.53 14.84
C ALA A 413 -17.48 -0.98 14.09
N ARG A 414 -18.02 0.17 14.54
CA ARG A 414 -19.18 0.86 13.93
C ARG A 414 -18.81 2.30 13.53
N PRO A 415 -17.72 2.50 12.76
CA PRO A 415 -17.29 3.83 12.36
C PRO A 415 -18.30 4.48 11.40
N SER A 416 -18.27 5.81 11.33
CA SER A 416 -18.91 6.54 10.23
C SER A 416 -18.35 6.12 8.86
N ASN A 417 -19.10 6.39 7.79
CA ASN A 417 -18.61 6.19 6.43
C ASN A 417 -17.28 6.90 6.16
N TRP A 418 -17.09 8.10 6.71
CA TRP A 418 -15.86 8.88 6.53
C TRP A 418 -14.66 8.24 7.22
N ARG A 419 -14.82 7.82 8.47
CA ARG A 419 -13.74 7.18 9.25
C ARG A 419 -13.38 5.80 8.68
N ARG A 420 -14.37 5.03 8.23
CA ARG A 420 -14.19 3.75 7.55
C ARG A 420 -13.41 3.89 6.24
N ASN A 421 -13.81 4.85 5.41
CA ASN A 421 -13.39 4.91 4.01
C ASN A 421 -12.27 5.91 3.71
N THR A 422 -11.70 6.54 4.75
CA THR A 422 -10.54 7.42 4.60
C THR A 422 -9.22 6.68 4.80
N MET A 423 -8.30 6.87 3.87
CA MET A 423 -6.89 6.48 3.98
C MET A 423 -5.98 7.68 3.84
N ALA A 424 -4.86 7.68 4.56
CA ALA A 424 -3.83 8.71 4.41
C ALA A 424 -2.43 8.10 4.47
N CYS A 425 -1.52 8.65 3.65
CA CYS A 425 -0.10 8.32 3.75
C CYS A 425 0.54 9.01 4.96
N THR A 426 1.83 8.79 5.22
CA THR A 426 2.54 9.45 6.32
C THR A 426 2.54 10.98 6.23
N GLY A 427 2.63 11.56 5.03
CA GLY A 427 2.62 13.02 4.87
C GLY A 427 3.90 13.70 5.36
N ILE A 428 3.88 15.03 5.35
CA ILE A 428 5.06 15.87 5.65
C ILE A 428 5.55 15.71 7.10
N GLU A 429 4.70 15.23 8.01
CA GLU A 429 5.03 14.94 9.40
C GLU A 429 6.35 14.16 9.53
N PHE A 430 6.55 13.13 8.71
CA PHE A 430 7.79 12.32 8.72
C PHE A 430 8.37 11.98 7.33
N CYS A 431 7.63 12.19 6.24
CA CYS A 431 8.08 11.76 4.91
C CYS A 431 8.88 12.85 4.20
N LYS A 432 10.13 12.57 3.84
CA LYS A 432 11.00 13.49 3.08
C LYS A 432 10.50 13.82 1.67
N LEU A 433 9.59 13.01 1.12
CA LEU A 433 9.02 13.20 -0.22
C LEU A 433 7.67 13.92 -0.21
N ALA A 434 7.07 14.13 0.97
CA ALA A 434 5.78 14.78 1.07
C ALA A 434 5.90 16.30 0.94
N ILE A 435 4.85 16.90 0.40
CA ILE A 435 4.72 18.33 0.17
C ILE A 435 3.69 18.93 1.12
N VAL A 436 2.76 18.11 1.63
CA VAL A 436 1.67 18.55 2.51
C VAL A 436 1.48 17.55 3.64
N ASP A 437 0.86 18.02 4.72
CA ASP A 437 0.36 17.15 5.77
C ASP A 437 -0.80 16.28 5.28
N THR A 438 -0.88 15.05 5.80
CA THR A 438 -1.93 14.10 5.41
C THR A 438 -2.61 13.39 6.56
N LYS A 439 -1.89 12.87 7.56
CA LYS A 439 -2.53 12.10 8.64
C LYS A 439 -3.39 12.99 9.52
N GLU A 440 -2.83 14.10 10.00
CA GLU A 440 -3.57 15.05 10.81
C GLU A 440 -4.59 15.82 9.96
N ARG A 441 -4.25 16.18 8.72
CA ARG A 441 -5.23 16.73 7.78
C ARG A 441 -6.43 15.81 7.52
N ALA A 442 -6.22 14.50 7.36
CA ALA A 442 -7.27 13.52 7.16
C ALA A 442 -8.12 13.35 8.41
N ARG A 443 -7.52 13.37 9.60
CA ARG A 443 -8.25 13.34 10.88
C ARG A 443 -9.23 14.52 10.98
N ARG A 444 -8.75 15.75 10.74
CA ARG A 444 -9.59 16.95 10.72
C ARG A 444 -10.69 16.90 9.64
N LEU A 445 -10.36 16.36 8.47
CA LEU A 445 -11.33 16.19 7.39
C LEU A 445 -12.46 15.25 7.80
N VAL A 446 -12.12 14.08 8.38
CA VAL A 446 -13.09 13.10 8.87
C VAL A 446 -13.99 13.74 9.92
N ASP A 447 -13.43 14.42 10.92
CA ASP A 447 -14.21 15.07 11.98
C ASP A 447 -15.20 16.10 11.39
N SER A 448 -14.75 16.91 10.42
CA SER A 448 -15.61 17.89 9.74
C SER A 448 -16.71 17.21 8.91
N LEU A 449 -16.40 16.15 8.18
CA LEU A 449 -17.38 15.46 7.32
C LEU A 449 -18.39 14.64 8.14
N GLU A 450 -17.99 14.07 9.28
CA GLU A 450 -18.90 13.44 10.24
C GLU A 450 -19.94 14.44 10.78
N GLN A 451 -19.56 15.70 10.99
CA GLN A 451 -20.48 16.76 11.41
C GLN A 451 -21.39 17.24 10.27
N ARG A 452 -20.84 17.38 9.05
CA ARG A 452 -21.58 17.91 7.89
C ARG A 452 -22.50 16.87 7.24
N PHE A 453 -22.14 15.58 7.30
CA PHE A 453 -22.87 14.47 6.70
C PHE A 453 -22.91 13.26 7.65
N PRO A 454 -23.62 13.35 8.79
CA PRO A 454 -23.65 12.28 9.79
C PRO A 454 -24.36 11.00 9.29
N GLU A 455 -25.34 11.16 8.41
CA GLU A 455 -26.21 10.07 7.91
C GLU A 455 -25.90 9.69 6.46
N LEU A 456 -24.64 9.83 6.01
CA LEU A 456 -24.27 9.43 4.65
C LEU A 456 -24.61 7.95 4.43
N ASP A 457 -25.53 7.66 3.52
CA ASP A 457 -26.10 6.34 3.24
C ASP A 457 -25.33 5.53 2.20
N THR A 458 -24.34 6.16 1.56
CA THR A 458 -23.53 5.58 0.49
C THR A 458 -22.04 5.77 0.80
N PRO A 459 -21.20 4.77 0.56
CA PRO A 459 -19.79 4.89 0.84
C PRO A 459 -19.09 5.81 -0.15
N ILE A 460 -18.24 6.70 0.38
CA ILE A 460 -17.35 7.55 -0.41
C ILE A 460 -15.93 7.40 0.15
N THR A 461 -15.02 6.89 -0.68
CA THR A 461 -13.61 6.70 -0.31
C THR A 461 -12.79 7.96 -0.48
N VAL A 462 -11.99 8.30 0.54
CA VAL A 462 -11.15 9.51 0.54
C VAL A 462 -9.69 9.12 0.75
N ASN A 463 -8.86 9.40 -0.25
CA ASN A 463 -7.47 8.94 -0.31
C ASN A 463 -6.48 10.12 -0.26
N VAL A 464 -5.98 10.45 0.93
CA VAL A 464 -5.14 11.63 1.20
C VAL A 464 -3.64 11.34 1.02
N ASN A 465 -3.02 11.94 0.02
CA ASN A 465 -1.62 11.67 -0.34
C ASN A 465 -0.78 12.94 -0.30
N GLY A 466 0.41 12.88 0.31
CA GLY A 466 1.26 14.05 0.51
C GLY A 466 2.08 14.43 -0.71
N CYS A 467 2.16 13.56 -1.72
CA CYS A 467 2.94 13.77 -2.95
C CYS A 467 2.45 12.84 -4.09
N PRO A 468 2.99 12.99 -5.32
CA PRO A 468 2.61 12.17 -6.47
C PRO A 468 2.94 10.66 -6.42
N ASN A 469 3.61 10.18 -5.37
CA ASN A 469 3.95 8.76 -5.24
C ASN A 469 2.73 7.86 -4.97
N ALA A 470 1.59 8.44 -4.56
CA ALA A 470 0.32 7.75 -4.33
C ALA A 470 0.43 6.55 -3.36
N CYS A 471 1.12 6.74 -2.22
CA CYS A 471 1.26 5.69 -1.20
C CYS A 471 -0.08 5.28 -0.58
N ALA A 472 -1.02 6.21 -0.45
CA ALA A 472 -2.41 5.97 -0.07
C ALA A 472 -3.33 6.09 -1.30
N ARG A 473 -2.87 5.63 -2.47
CA ARG A 473 -3.72 5.23 -3.61
C ARG A 473 -4.64 6.31 -4.19
N THR A 474 -4.10 7.51 -4.42
CA THR A 474 -4.84 8.67 -4.97
C THR A 474 -5.79 8.30 -6.12
N GLN A 475 -5.34 7.49 -7.08
CA GLN A 475 -6.06 7.30 -8.35
C GLN A 475 -7.25 6.35 -8.26
N VAL A 476 -7.40 5.60 -7.18
CA VAL A 476 -8.42 4.54 -7.06
C VAL A 476 -9.33 4.74 -5.85
N GLY A 477 -9.47 6.00 -5.41
CA GLY A 477 -10.53 6.40 -4.49
C GLY A 477 -11.53 7.32 -5.19
N ASP A 478 -12.75 7.36 -4.67
CA ASP A 478 -13.83 8.25 -5.10
C ASP A 478 -13.36 9.70 -5.07
N ILE A 479 -12.69 10.09 -3.99
CA ILE A 479 -12.01 11.37 -3.82
C ILE A 479 -10.52 11.13 -3.51
N GLY A 480 -9.71 11.18 -4.56
CA GLY A 480 -8.27 11.10 -4.49
C GLY A 480 -7.60 12.46 -4.35
N LEU A 481 -6.80 12.66 -3.30
CA LEU A 481 -6.11 13.93 -3.05
C LEU A 481 -4.60 13.77 -3.22
N LYS A 482 -4.02 14.48 -4.19
CA LYS A 482 -2.57 14.48 -4.45
C LYS A 482 -1.94 15.80 -4.02
N GLY A 483 -1.16 15.75 -2.95
CA GLY A 483 -0.46 16.87 -2.36
C GLY A 483 0.52 17.56 -3.30
N GLN A 484 0.48 18.90 -3.30
CA GLN A 484 1.35 19.80 -4.03
C GLN A 484 1.27 21.21 -3.42
N LEU A 485 2.16 22.11 -3.83
CA LEU A 485 1.99 23.54 -3.55
C LEU A 485 1.00 24.15 -4.52
N VAL A 486 0.16 25.05 -4.01
CA VAL A 486 -0.85 25.78 -4.78
C VAL A 486 -0.66 27.28 -4.57
N MET A 487 -0.90 28.08 -5.60
CA MET A 487 -0.89 29.53 -5.46
C MET A 487 -2.23 29.98 -4.91
N HIS A 488 -2.23 30.75 -3.83
CA HIS A 488 -3.42 31.35 -3.24
C HIS A 488 -3.06 32.76 -2.76
N GLU A 489 -3.79 33.77 -3.23
CA GLU A 489 -3.57 35.19 -2.87
C GLU A 489 -2.12 35.68 -3.04
N GLY A 490 -1.41 35.15 -4.05
CA GLY A 490 -0.02 35.52 -4.35
C GLY A 490 1.04 34.71 -3.60
N GLU A 491 0.65 33.84 -2.67
CA GLU A 491 1.55 32.99 -1.88
C GLU A 491 1.45 31.52 -2.28
N GLN A 492 2.54 30.76 -2.09
CA GLN A 492 2.51 29.30 -2.21
C GLN A 492 2.09 28.68 -0.88
N VAL A 493 0.96 27.99 -0.89
CA VAL A 493 0.41 27.30 0.28
C VAL A 493 0.25 25.81 -0.01
N GLU A 494 0.10 25.02 1.05
CA GLU A 494 -0.23 23.59 0.92
C GLU A 494 -1.59 23.40 0.26
N GLY A 495 -1.67 22.43 -0.66
CA GLY A 495 -2.93 22.05 -1.28
C GLY A 495 -2.88 20.72 -2.03
N PHE A 496 -3.95 20.45 -2.76
CA PHE A 496 -4.16 19.17 -3.41
C PHE A 496 -4.61 19.37 -4.86
N GLN A 497 -4.10 18.52 -5.75
CA GLN A 497 -4.82 18.19 -6.99
C GLN A 497 -5.84 17.10 -6.67
N VAL A 498 -7.09 17.34 -7.07
CA VAL A 498 -8.18 16.39 -6.86
C VAL A 498 -8.28 15.43 -8.05
N HIS A 499 -8.49 14.16 -7.74
CA HIS A 499 -8.86 13.08 -8.63
C HIS A 499 -10.23 12.55 -8.19
N LEU A 500 -11.19 12.42 -9.10
CA LEU A 500 -12.54 11.99 -8.75
C LEU A 500 -12.97 10.73 -9.50
N GLY A 501 -13.74 9.86 -8.85
CA GLY A 501 -14.36 8.68 -9.45
C GLY A 501 -13.37 7.56 -9.80
N GLY A 502 -12.31 7.41 -9.00
CA GLY A 502 -11.42 6.26 -9.11
C GLY A 502 -11.95 5.07 -8.32
N ALA A 503 -11.78 3.86 -8.83
CA ALA A 503 -12.24 2.64 -8.16
C ALA A 503 -11.34 1.43 -8.46
N THR A 504 -11.52 0.38 -7.67
CA THR A 504 -10.99 -0.98 -7.94
C THR A 504 -12.17 -1.94 -8.09
N GLY A 505 -11.99 -3.12 -8.69
CA GLY A 505 -13.09 -4.07 -8.91
C GLY A 505 -13.79 -3.97 -10.22
N LEU A 506 -15.11 -4.18 -10.18
CA LEU A 506 -15.92 -4.21 -11.40
C LEU A 506 -15.81 -2.89 -12.18
N GLU A 507 -15.75 -1.77 -11.46
CA GLU A 507 -15.59 -0.43 -12.02
C GLU A 507 -14.13 0.06 -11.99
N ALA A 508 -13.15 -0.85 -12.05
CA ALA A 508 -11.74 -0.47 -11.91
C ALA A 508 -11.33 0.59 -12.94
N ASN A 509 -11.15 1.82 -12.47
CA ASN A 509 -10.79 2.97 -13.29
C ASN A 509 -9.96 3.95 -12.46
N PHE A 510 -9.20 4.79 -13.15
CA PHE A 510 -8.47 5.88 -12.49
C PHE A 510 -9.34 7.13 -12.42
N GLY A 511 -9.33 7.76 -11.25
CA GLY A 511 -10.06 9.01 -11.05
C GLY A 511 -9.62 10.10 -12.01
N ARG A 512 -10.60 10.78 -12.61
CA ARG A 512 -10.40 11.89 -13.55
C ARG A 512 -9.77 13.08 -12.84
N LYS A 513 -8.81 13.73 -13.51
CA LYS A 513 -8.27 15.02 -13.06
C LYS A 513 -9.17 16.13 -13.60
N LEU A 514 -9.56 17.05 -12.74
CA LEU A 514 -10.28 18.26 -13.15
C LEU A 514 -9.29 19.29 -13.72
N ARG A 515 -9.64 19.90 -14.86
CA ARG A 515 -8.73 20.83 -15.55
C ARG A 515 -8.49 22.08 -14.72
N ALA A 516 -7.23 22.43 -14.53
CA ALA A 516 -6.80 23.61 -13.77
C ALA A 516 -7.36 23.72 -12.34
N HIS A 517 -7.88 22.62 -11.79
CA HIS A 517 -8.51 22.61 -10.48
C HIS A 517 -7.51 22.17 -9.40
N LYS A 518 -7.38 23.01 -8.39
CA LYS A 518 -6.52 22.82 -7.22
C LYS A 518 -7.28 23.37 -6.01
N VAL A 519 -7.12 22.71 -4.88
CA VAL A 519 -7.79 23.08 -3.64
C VAL A 519 -6.73 23.32 -2.57
N THR A 520 -6.81 24.42 -1.85
CA THR A 520 -5.91 24.66 -0.70
C THR A 520 -6.22 23.67 0.41
N SER A 521 -5.25 23.34 1.26
CA SER A 521 -5.47 22.46 2.41
C SER A 521 -6.56 23.03 3.34
N ALA A 522 -6.61 24.35 3.48
CA ALA A 522 -7.62 25.08 4.26
C ALA A 522 -9.03 24.98 3.64
N GLY A 523 -9.18 25.18 2.33
CA GLY A 523 -10.48 25.15 1.64
C GLY A 523 -10.99 23.75 1.30
N LEU A 524 -10.24 22.69 1.63
CA LEU A 524 -10.58 21.32 1.24
C LEU A 524 -11.87 20.79 1.90
N ASP A 525 -12.18 21.19 3.13
CA ASP A 525 -13.42 20.75 3.81
C ASP A 525 -14.65 21.29 3.07
N ASP A 526 -14.62 22.56 2.68
CA ASP A 526 -15.71 23.23 1.96
C ASP A 526 -15.85 22.68 0.54
N TYR A 527 -14.74 22.46 -0.16
CA TYR A 527 -14.76 21.83 -1.47
C TYR A 527 -15.42 20.45 -1.45
N ILE A 528 -14.99 19.55 -0.55
CA ILE A 528 -15.57 18.21 -0.45
C ILE A 528 -17.05 18.30 -0.07
N THR A 529 -17.41 19.22 0.82
CA THR A 529 -18.81 19.44 1.19
C THR A 529 -19.65 19.79 -0.02
N THR A 530 -19.22 20.77 -0.83
CA THR A 530 -19.95 21.15 -2.05
C THR A 530 -20.10 19.98 -3.02
N VAL A 531 -19.03 19.24 -3.29
CA VAL A 531 -19.05 18.10 -4.22
C VAL A 531 -19.97 16.98 -3.71
N VAL A 532 -19.91 16.66 -2.42
CA VAL A 532 -20.76 15.64 -1.81
C VAL A 532 -22.22 16.08 -1.79
N THR A 533 -22.53 17.34 -1.46
CA THR A 533 -23.89 17.89 -1.59
C THR A 533 -24.40 17.75 -3.02
N ASN A 534 -23.58 18.14 -4.01
CA ASN A 534 -23.97 18.04 -5.41
C ASN A 534 -24.28 16.61 -5.83
N TYR A 535 -23.43 15.65 -5.43
CA TYR A 535 -23.69 14.23 -5.64
C TYR A 535 -25.00 13.79 -5.00
N LEU A 536 -25.24 14.10 -3.72
CA LEU A 536 -26.44 13.66 -3.01
C LEU A 536 -27.73 14.23 -3.62
N VAL A 537 -27.69 15.44 -4.19
CA VAL A 537 -28.83 16.08 -4.85
C VAL A 537 -29.05 15.56 -6.28
N ASP A 538 -27.97 15.35 -7.03
CA ASP A 538 -28.03 15.01 -8.45
C ASP A 538 -28.02 13.50 -8.73
N ARG A 539 -27.68 12.65 -7.74
CA ARG A 539 -27.62 11.20 -7.92
C ARG A 539 -28.98 10.60 -8.25
N THR A 540 -28.97 9.58 -9.10
CA THR A 540 -30.14 8.71 -9.29
C THR A 540 -30.20 7.63 -8.21
N GLU A 541 -31.31 6.90 -8.12
CA GLU A 541 -31.47 5.80 -7.17
C GLU A 541 -30.34 4.77 -7.31
N ALA A 542 -29.72 4.40 -6.18
CA ALA A 542 -28.60 3.46 -6.08
C ALA A 542 -27.33 3.81 -6.90
N GLU A 543 -27.18 5.05 -7.37
CA GLU A 543 -26.00 5.47 -8.12
C GLU A 543 -24.79 5.70 -7.20
N THR A 544 -23.65 5.09 -7.54
CA THR A 544 -22.38 5.28 -6.81
C THR A 544 -21.78 6.66 -7.08
N PHE A 545 -20.96 7.16 -6.16
CA PHE A 545 -20.24 8.43 -6.38
C PHE A 545 -19.38 8.38 -7.64
N SER A 546 -18.66 7.28 -7.86
CA SER A 546 -17.86 7.06 -9.07
C SER A 546 -18.71 7.14 -10.33
N ALA A 547 -19.85 6.45 -10.39
CA ALA A 547 -20.75 6.49 -11.56
C ALA A 547 -21.25 7.91 -11.84
N TRP A 548 -21.68 8.62 -10.79
CA TRP A 548 -22.10 10.02 -10.90
C TRP A 548 -21.00 10.92 -11.48
N VAL A 549 -19.76 10.82 -10.99
CA VAL A 549 -18.61 11.61 -11.47
C VAL A 549 -18.37 11.45 -12.98
N HIS A 550 -18.69 10.29 -13.55
CA HIS A 550 -18.49 10.03 -14.98
C HIS A 550 -19.52 10.76 -15.87
N ARG A 551 -20.73 11.02 -15.36
CA ARG A 551 -21.78 11.75 -16.09
C ARG A 551 -21.94 13.21 -15.68
N ALA A 552 -21.52 13.57 -14.47
CA ALA A 552 -21.76 14.89 -13.90
C ALA A 552 -21.04 16.00 -14.66
N ASP A 553 -21.71 17.15 -14.78
CA ASP A 553 -21.14 18.37 -15.33
C ASP A 553 -19.91 18.80 -14.54
N GLU A 554 -18.87 19.26 -15.24
CA GLU A 554 -17.58 19.59 -14.60
C GLU A 554 -17.70 20.71 -13.56
N GLU A 555 -18.65 21.64 -13.71
CA GLU A 555 -18.92 22.72 -12.75
C GLU A 555 -19.31 22.18 -11.36
N LEU A 556 -20.10 21.10 -11.31
CA LEU A 556 -20.51 20.45 -10.05
C LEU A 556 -19.34 19.78 -9.35
N LEU A 557 -18.38 19.28 -10.12
CA LEU A 557 -17.19 18.58 -9.63
C LEU A 557 -16.09 19.54 -9.16
N ARG A 558 -16.04 20.76 -9.70
CA ARG A 558 -15.11 21.81 -9.27
C ARG A 558 -15.54 22.52 -7.99
N GLY A 559 -16.77 22.30 -7.53
CA GLY A 559 -17.31 22.96 -6.34
C GLY A 559 -17.55 24.46 -6.52
N GLU A 560 -17.62 24.95 -7.77
CA GLU A 560 -17.90 26.35 -8.12
C GLU A 560 -19.40 26.68 -7.99
N ARG A 561 -20.25 25.66 -8.07
CA ARG A 561 -21.70 25.72 -7.90
C ARG A 561 -22.13 24.66 -6.90
N GLN A 562 -22.98 25.03 -5.96
CA GLN A 562 -23.67 24.09 -5.08
C GLN A 562 -25.13 23.98 -5.51
N LEU A 563 -25.63 22.76 -5.67
CA LEU A 563 -27.05 22.50 -5.87
C LEU A 563 -27.78 22.71 -4.55
N ALA A 564 -28.95 23.35 -4.61
CA ALA A 564 -29.83 23.43 -3.45
C ALA A 564 -30.46 22.06 -3.24
N ALA A 565 -30.45 21.57 -2.00
CA ALA A 565 -31.33 20.46 -1.64
C ALA A 565 -32.78 20.91 -1.90
N SER A 566 -33.53 20.12 -2.66
CA SER A 566 -34.97 20.33 -2.83
C SER A 566 -35.57 20.46 -1.43
N ALA A 567 -36.24 21.57 -1.13
CA ALA A 567 -37.02 21.67 0.09
C ALA A 567 -38.14 20.62 -0.02
N SER A 568 -37.97 19.50 0.67
CA SER A 568 -39.01 18.48 0.85
C SER A 568 -40.00 18.94 1.91
#